data_AF-A0A915MC49-F1
#
_entry.id   AF-A0A915MC49-F1
#
_cell.length_a   1.000
_cell.length_b   1.000
_cell.length_c   1.000
_cell.angle_alpha   90.00
_cell.angle_beta   90.00
_cell.angle_gamma   90.00
#
_symmetry.space_group_name_H-M   'P 1'
#
loop_
_entity.id
_entity.type
_entity.pdbx_description
1 polymer ?
#
loop_
_entity_poly.entity_id
_entity_poly.type
_entity_poly.pdbx_seq_one_letter_code
_entity_poly.pdbx_strand_id
1 'polypeptide(L)'
;MRDRKTRRLPFNAHFVQADLIEVDLPDCLPKEAPKQFEIASCQFALHYAFRSEQSARKMIENCTKMIQVGGYFIGTITNASAIVQYLRKSDGNFSNRVCSVSLGNNFSLDEESPIPLFGAEIRFRLEGVVDCPEYLCYFPLLQKILEEIGFQLIYEYDFPDAINNYLKERGNEAIDLMQRMDALEILDKNKFSEPDEEEFGPAITKLKSGNEERVILDRYSSVGF
;
A
#
# COMPACT_ATOMS: atom_id res chain seq x y z
N MET A 1 -15.55 17.15 -2.11
CA MET A 1 -16.47 16.57 -3.11
C MET A 1 -17.89 16.99 -2.80
N ARG A 2 -18.60 17.60 -3.75
CA ARG A 2 -20.05 17.77 -3.70
C ARG A 2 -20.59 17.15 -4.98
N ASP A 3 -21.74 16.49 -4.90
CA ASP A 3 -22.38 15.98 -6.10
C ASP A 3 -22.57 17.14 -7.10
N ARG A 4 -22.14 16.92 -8.34
CA ARG A 4 -21.99 17.99 -9.32
C ARG A 4 -23.33 18.59 -9.75
N LYS A 5 -24.43 17.82 -9.60
CA LYS A 5 -25.80 18.25 -9.93
C LYS A 5 -26.53 18.86 -8.75
N THR A 6 -26.46 18.25 -7.57
CA THR A 6 -27.26 18.60 -6.39
C THR A 6 -26.52 19.49 -5.40
N ARG A 7 -25.19 19.62 -5.54
CA ARG A 7 -24.27 20.27 -4.59
C ARG A 7 -24.36 19.73 -3.15
N ARG A 8 -25.05 18.63 -2.93
CA ARG A 8 -25.10 17.94 -1.63
C ARG A 8 -23.83 17.14 -1.43
N LEU A 9 -23.51 16.87 -0.16
CA LEU A 9 -22.50 15.87 0.14
C LEU A 9 -23.02 14.51 -0.34
N PRO A 10 -22.19 13.71 -1.01
CA PRO A 10 -22.60 12.40 -1.50
C PRO A 10 -22.93 11.41 -0.37
N PHE A 11 -22.40 11.66 0.84
CA PHE A 11 -22.62 10.84 2.03
C PHE A 11 -22.50 11.70 3.30
N ASN A 12 -23.05 11.19 4.41
CA ASN A 12 -22.79 11.73 5.74
C ASN A 12 -21.37 11.36 6.17
N ALA A 13 -20.64 12.30 6.77
CA ALA A 13 -19.25 12.10 7.16
C ALA A 13 -19.02 12.51 8.62
N HIS A 14 -18.23 11.72 9.31
CA HIS A 14 -17.73 12.01 10.65
C HIS A 14 -16.21 12.02 10.61
N PHE A 15 -15.58 13.01 11.24
CA PHE A 15 -14.13 13.14 11.35
C PHE A 15 -13.76 12.98 12.80
N VAL A 16 -12.94 11.97 13.10
CA VAL A 16 -12.55 11.61 14.46
C VAL A 16 -11.03 11.56 14.52
N GLN A 17 -10.45 12.31 15.45
CA GLN A 17 -9.03 12.21 15.76
C GLN A 17 -8.87 11.18 16.88
N ALA A 18 -8.24 10.05 16.57
CA ALA A 18 -8.02 8.95 17.50
C ALA A 18 -6.74 8.20 17.14
N ASP A 19 -6.02 7.74 18.16
CA ASP A 19 -4.98 6.73 17.98
C ASP A 19 -5.61 5.35 18.19
N LEU A 20 -5.81 4.62 17.09
CA LEU A 20 -6.48 3.32 17.10
C LEU A 20 -5.67 2.21 17.80
N ILE A 21 -4.45 2.50 18.26
CA ILE A 21 -3.66 1.59 19.10
C ILE A 21 -3.95 1.83 20.59
N GLU A 22 -4.36 3.02 20.98
CA GLU A 22 -4.50 3.44 22.39
C GLU A 22 -5.97 3.49 22.85
N VAL A 23 -6.91 3.68 21.94
CA VAL A 23 -8.34 3.88 22.28
C VAL A 23 -9.24 2.77 21.74
N ASP A 24 -10.49 2.75 22.18
CA ASP A 24 -11.55 1.94 21.59
C ASP A 24 -12.35 2.77 20.58
N LEU A 25 -12.42 2.35 19.31
CA LEU A 25 -13.08 3.12 18.25
C LEU A 25 -14.54 3.55 18.56
N PRO A 26 -15.43 2.67 19.04
CA PRO A 26 -16.82 3.01 19.38
C PRO A 26 -16.94 4.13 20.43
N ASP A 27 -15.98 4.25 21.35
CA ASP A 27 -15.99 5.30 22.39
C ASP A 27 -15.65 6.67 21.81
N CYS A 28 -14.98 6.70 20.65
CA CYS A 28 -14.58 7.91 19.94
C CYS A 28 -15.59 8.33 18.86
N LEU A 29 -16.53 7.47 18.49
CA LEU A 29 -17.51 7.75 17.44
C LEU A 29 -18.66 8.63 17.96
N PRO A 30 -19.14 9.60 17.16
CA PRO A 30 -20.35 10.36 17.47
C PRO A 30 -21.57 9.45 17.68
N LYS A 31 -22.55 9.89 18.46
CA LYS A 31 -23.76 9.08 18.75
C LYS A 31 -24.56 8.75 17.49
N GLU A 32 -24.48 9.61 16.49
CA GLU A 32 -25.13 9.50 15.19
C GLU A 32 -24.39 8.56 14.22
N ALA A 33 -23.16 8.15 14.55
CA ALA A 33 -22.38 7.26 13.70
C ALA A 33 -23.04 5.87 13.63
N PRO A 34 -22.91 5.17 12.48
CA PRO A 34 -23.36 3.79 12.36
C PRO A 34 -22.76 2.88 13.43
N LYS A 35 -23.56 1.92 13.90
CA LYS A 35 -23.09 0.89 14.86
C LYS A 35 -22.30 -0.22 14.19
N GLN A 36 -22.45 -0.39 12.89
CA GLN A 36 -21.73 -1.34 12.07
C GLN A 36 -21.36 -0.72 10.73
N PHE A 37 -20.31 -1.25 10.11
CA PHE A 37 -19.80 -0.86 8.80
C PHE A 37 -19.81 -2.04 7.85
N GLU A 38 -20.03 -1.76 6.57
CA GLU A 38 -19.95 -2.77 5.51
C GLU A 38 -18.50 -2.99 5.06
N ILE A 39 -17.69 -1.93 5.12
CA ILE A 39 -16.29 -1.93 4.69
C ILE A 39 -15.47 -1.11 5.69
N ALA A 40 -14.30 -1.62 6.07
CA ALA A 40 -13.23 -0.82 6.65
C ALA A 40 -12.06 -0.76 5.66
N SER A 41 -11.54 0.44 5.43
CA SER A 41 -10.44 0.70 4.49
C SER A 41 -9.23 1.28 5.24
N CYS A 42 -8.14 0.52 5.30
CA CYS A 42 -6.90 0.89 5.99
C CYS A 42 -5.75 0.99 4.98
N GLN A 43 -5.62 2.16 4.36
CA GLN A 43 -4.63 2.41 3.29
C GLN A 43 -3.34 2.95 3.88
N PHE A 44 -2.21 2.27 3.65
CA PHE A 44 -0.86 2.69 4.05
C PHE A 44 -0.73 3.08 5.53
N ALA A 45 -1.39 2.32 6.42
CA ALA A 45 -1.40 2.67 7.85
C ALA A 45 -1.21 1.50 8.81
N LEU A 46 -1.51 0.26 8.40
CA LEU A 46 -1.54 -0.87 9.34
C LEU A 46 -0.16 -1.22 9.90
N HIS A 47 0.90 -1.05 9.08
CA HIS A 47 2.28 -1.34 9.46
C HIS A 47 2.78 -0.49 10.65
N TYR A 48 2.22 0.70 10.90
CA TYR A 48 2.59 1.51 12.07
C TYR A 48 2.27 0.82 13.39
N ALA A 49 1.24 -0.03 13.43
CA ALA A 49 0.84 -0.75 14.64
C ALA A 49 1.69 -1.99 14.92
N PHE A 50 2.49 -2.46 13.96
CA PHE A 50 3.32 -3.66 14.13
C PHE A 50 4.53 -3.43 15.06
N ARG A 51 4.63 -2.28 15.72
CA ARG A 51 5.61 -1.99 16.80
C ARG A 51 5.59 -2.99 17.95
N SER A 52 4.44 -3.58 18.24
CA SER A 52 4.27 -4.64 19.22
C SER A 52 3.05 -5.49 18.88
N GLU A 53 2.98 -6.72 19.40
CA GLU A 53 1.81 -7.58 19.22
C GLU A 53 0.54 -6.92 19.77
N GLN A 54 0.62 -6.33 20.96
CA GLN A 54 -0.52 -5.63 21.58
C GLN A 54 -1.04 -4.51 20.68
N SER A 55 -0.12 -3.71 20.11
CA SER A 55 -0.49 -2.61 19.22
C SER A 55 -1.13 -3.10 17.93
N ALA A 56 -0.54 -4.11 17.27
CA ALA A 56 -1.06 -4.68 16.05
C ALA A 56 -2.46 -5.26 16.26
N ARG A 57 -2.65 -6.05 17.32
CA ARG A 57 -3.95 -6.64 17.66
C ARG A 57 -4.99 -5.57 17.98
N LYS A 58 -4.65 -4.52 18.73
CA LYS A 58 -5.60 -3.45 19.05
C LYS A 58 -6.04 -2.67 17.82
N MET A 59 -5.11 -2.34 16.92
CA MET A 59 -5.44 -1.67 15.67
C MET A 59 -6.32 -2.55 14.77
N ILE A 60 -5.96 -3.82 14.58
CA ILE A 60 -6.75 -4.78 13.80
C ILE A 60 -8.16 -4.92 14.40
N GLU A 61 -8.27 -5.11 15.71
CA GLU A 61 -9.56 -5.17 16.42
C GLU A 61 -10.41 -3.92 16.16
N ASN A 62 -9.84 -2.72 16.31
CA ASN A 62 -10.57 -1.47 16.03
C ASN A 62 -10.99 -1.32 14.57
N CYS A 63 -10.15 -1.75 13.62
CA CYS A 63 -10.50 -1.72 12.20
C CYS A 63 -11.61 -2.72 11.83
N THR A 64 -11.75 -3.81 12.57
CA THR A 64 -12.55 -4.97 12.14
C THR A 64 -13.80 -5.23 12.98
N LYS A 65 -13.80 -4.92 14.28
CA LYS A 65 -14.87 -5.35 15.20
C LYS A 65 -16.25 -4.76 14.91
N MET A 66 -16.30 -3.62 14.22
CA MET A 66 -17.55 -2.99 13.80
C MET A 66 -17.97 -3.39 12.39
N ILE A 67 -17.22 -4.26 11.70
CA ILE A 67 -17.60 -4.76 10.39
C ILE A 67 -18.73 -5.80 10.58
N GLN A 68 -19.81 -5.64 9.82
CA GLN A 68 -20.92 -6.60 9.83
C GLN A 68 -20.50 -7.95 9.22
N VAL A 69 -21.24 -9.02 9.53
CA VAL A 69 -21.03 -10.32 8.87
C VAL A 69 -21.20 -10.16 7.36
N GLY A 70 -20.22 -10.64 6.59
CA GLY A 70 -20.17 -10.48 5.14
C GLY A 70 -19.59 -9.13 4.66
N GLY A 71 -19.18 -8.25 5.57
CA GLY A 71 -18.43 -7.04 5.24
C GLY A 71 -16.95 -7.31 4.94
N TYR A 72 -16.25 -6.28 4.49
CA TYR A 72 -14.87 -6.40 3.99
C TYR A 72 -13.89 -5.52 4.77
N PHE A 73 -12.73 -6.09 5.08
CA PHE A 73 -11.56 -5.32 5.45
C PHE A 73 -10.62 -5.23 4.23
N ILE A 74 -10.32 -4.02 3.79
CA ILE A 74 -9.41 -3.76 2.67
C ILE A 74 -8.26 -2.87 3.14
N GLY A 75 -7.08 -3.04 2.56
CA GLY A 75 -5.94 -2.22 2.93
C GLY A 75 -4.76 -2.38 2.00
N THR A 76 -3.79 -1.49 2.17
CA THR A 76 -2.48 -1.54 1.53
C THR A 76 -1.41 -1.47 2.60
N ILE A 77 -0.45 -2.39 2.52
CA ILE A 77 0.71 -2.45 3.38
C ILE A 77 1.96 -2.65 2.53
N THR A 78 3.12 -2.38 3.11
CA THR A 78 4.40 -2.72 2.51
C THR A 78 4.60 -4.23 2.49
N ASN A 79 5.13 -4.78 1.40
CA ASN A 79 5.53 -6.18 1.32
C ASN A 79 6.82 -6.40 2.14
N ALA A 80 6.68 -6.94 3.36
CA ALA A 80 7.80 -7.16 4.27
C ALA A 80 8.87 -8.10 3.68
N SER A 81 8.46 -9.10 2.90
CA SER A 81 9.38 -10.05 2.27
C SER A 81 10.24 -9.38 1.20
N ALA A 82 9.63 -8.51 0.37
CA ALA A 82 10.35 -7.73 -0.63
C ALA A 82 11.35 -6.76 0.04
N ILE A 83 10.91 -6.02 1.06
CA ILE A 83 11.78 -5.11 1.81
C ILE A 83 13.00 -5.84 2.39
N VAL A 84 12.80 -6.99 3.04
CA VAL A 84 13.90 -7.78 3.61
C VAL A 84 14.88 -8.23 2.51
N GLN A 85 14.39 -8.61 1.33
CA GLN A 85 15.27 -8.96 0.21
C GLN A 85 16.12 -7.78 -0.26
N TYR A 86 15.54 -6.58 -0.37
CA TYR A 86 16.30 -5.38 -0.75
C TYR A 86 17.33 -4.97 0.29
N LEU A 87 16.94 -5.00 1.57
CA LEU A 87 17.84 -4.66 2.66
C LEU A 87 19.02 -5.64 2.74
N ARG A 88 18.79 -6.95 2.57
CA ARG A 88 19.87 -7.95 2.52
C ARG A 88 20.84 -7.74 1.36
N LYS A 89 20.35 -7.32 0.20
CA LYS A 89 21.18 -7.02 -0.99
C LYS A 89 21.95 -5.71 -0.88
N SER A 90 21.56 -4.84 0.04
CA SER A 90 22.06 -3.47 0.17
C SER A 90 22.66 -3.20 1.55
N ASP A 91 23.17 -4.22 2.23
CA ASP A 91 23.80 -4.14 3.56
C ASP A 91 22.98 -3.33 4.59
N GLY A 92 21.67 -3.57 4.62
CA GLY A 92 20.74 -2.92 5.54
C GLY A 92 20.30 -1.51 5.14
N ASN A 93 20.71 -1.00 3.97
CA ASN A 93 20.29 0.32 3.50
C ASN A 93 20.08 0.35 1.98
N PHE A 94 18.81 0.35 1.56
CA PHE A 94 18.42 0.54 0.18
C PHE A 94 18.04 2.00 -0.07
N SER A 95 18.49 2.57 -1.19
CA SER A 95 18.08 3.90 -1.62
C SER A 95 18.14 4.02 -3.14
N ASN A 96 17.16 4.73 -3.70
CA ASN A 96 17.19 5.23 -5.07
C ASN A 96 16.74 6.70 -5.08
N ARG A 97 16.45 7.25 -6.27
CA ARG A 97 15.99 8.65 -6.42
C ARG A 97 14.64 8.92 -5.75
N VAL A 98 13.78 7.92 -5.64
CA VAL A 98 12.38 8.05 -5.22
C VAL A 98 12.19 7.68 -3.75
N CYS A 99 12.83 6.61 -3.28
CA CYS A 99 12.67 6.11 -1.91
C CYS A 99 13.99 5.67 -1.29
N SER A 100 13.96 5.56 0.04
CA SER A 100 14.99 4.83 0.78
C SER A 100 14.36 4.04 1.92
N VAL A 101 14.95 2.88 2.19
CA VAL A 101 14.59 2.01 3.31
C VAL A 101 15.85 1.63 4.05
N SER A 102 15.89 1.89 5.35
CA SER A 102 17.03 1.54 6.19
C SER A 102 16.60 0.68 7.36
N LEU A 103 17.43 -0.29 7.71
CA LEU A 103 17.24 -1.18 8.84
C LEU A 103 17.24 -0.38 10.16
N GLY A 104 16.27 -0.64 11.04
CA GLY A 104 16.26 -0.11 12.39
C GLY A 104 17.23 -0.85 13.30
N ASN A 105 17.57 -0.24 14.44
CA ASN A 105 18.60 -0.76 15.35
C ASN A 105 18.15 -1.94 16.22
N ASN A 106 16.91 -2.39 16.07
CA ASN A 106 16.26 -3.34 16.99
C ASN A 106 16.15 -4.77 16.45
N PHE A 107 16.65 -5.04 15.25
CA PHE A 107 16.86 -6.41 14.75
C PHE A 107 18.03 -6.48 13.76
N SER A 108 18.48 -7.70 13.46
CA SER A 108 19.51 -7.99 12.46
C SER A 108 18.94 -8.77 11.29
N LEU A 109 19.61 -8.69 10.14
CA LEU A 109 19.29 -9.45 8.93
C LEU A 109 20.14 -10.74 8.78
N ASP A 110 21.02 -11.02 9.75
CA ASP A 110 21.88 -12.21 9.78
C ASP A 110 21.06 -13.51 9.68
N GLU A 111 21.56 -14.48 8.93
CA GLU A 111 20.86 -15.76 8.72
C GLU A 111 20.66 -16.57 10.01
N GLU A 112 21.50 -16.33 11.02
CA GLU A 112 21.45 -17.01 12.31
C GLU A 112 20.39 -16.42 13.27
N SER A 113 19.85 -15.23 12.97
CA SER A 113 18.89 -14.54 13.81
C SER A 113 17.52 -14.43 13.13
N PRO A 114 16.45 -14.95 13.74
CA PRO A 114 15.12 -14.78 13.18
C PRO A 114 14.68 -13.30 13.28
N ILE A 115 14.14 -12.77 12.18
CA ILE A 115 13.52 -11.45 12.16
C ILE A 115 12.28 -11.49 13.07
N PRO A 116 12.12 -10.54 14.01
CA PRO A 116 11.00 -10.56 14.93
C PRO A 116 9.69 -10.28 14.19
N LEU A 117 8.63 -11.01 14.57
CA LEU A 117 7.29 -10.88 13.99
C LEU A 117 6.62 -9.54 14.29
N PHE A 118 7.01 -8.90 15.39
CA PHE A 118 6.57 -7.57 15.79
C PHE A 118 7.77 -6.76 16.24
N GLY A 119 7.71 -5.45 16.05
CA GLY A 119 8.75 -4.52 16.45
C GLY A 119 9.91 -4.44 15.49
N ALA A 120 9.96 -5.19 14.39
CA ALA A 120 11.01 -5.04 13.37
C ALA A 120 10.91 -3.65 12.69
N GLU A 121 11.62 -2.66 13.22
CA GLU A 121 11.53 -1.26 12.79
C GLU A 121 12.37 -1.01 11.54
N ILE A 122 11.82 -0.31 10.58
CA ILE A 122 12.54 0.22 9.42
C ILE A 122 12.33 1.73 9.37
N ARG A 123 13.30 2.46 8.83
CA ARG A 123 13.08 3.84 8.44
C ARG A 123 12.69 3.87 6.97
N PHE A 124 11.47 4.28 6.68
CA PHE A 124 10.97 4.42 5.32
C PHE A 124 10.92 5.90 4.93
N ARG A 125 11.49 6.22 3.77
CA ARG A 125 11.41 7.53 3.16
C ARG A 125 10.90 7.40 1.73
N LEU A 126 9.92 8.23 1.39
CA LEU A 126 9.44 8.45 0.04
C LEU A 126 9.51 9.95 -0.25
N GLU A 127 10.24 10.32 -1.32
CA GLU A 127 10.47 11.71 -1.68
C GLU A 127 9.15 12.49 -1.77
N GLY A 128 9.06 13.60 -1.01
CA GLY A 128 7.90 14.48 -1.01
C GLY A 128 6.64 13.96 -0.31
N VAL A 129 6.67 12.74 0.27
CA VAL A 129 5.50 12.11 0.89
C VAL A 129 5.73 11.81 2.38
N VAL A 130 6.76 11.03 2.72
CA VAL A 130 6.96 10.54 4.09
C VAL A 130 8.43 10.32 4.42
N ASP A 131 8.79 10.51 5.70
CA ASP A 131 10.07 10.13 6.30
C ASP A 131 9.81 9.78 7.77
N CYS A 132 9.46 8.52 8.04
CA CYS A 132 9.03 8.07 9.36
C CYS A 132 9.47 6.63 9.66
N PRO A 133 9.47 6.22 10.95
CA PRO A 133 9.62 4.82 11.30
C PRO A 133 8.35 4.02 10.96
N GLU A 134 8.55 2.88 10.32
CA GLU A 134 7.54 1.87 10.02
C GLU A 134 7.99 0.52 10.62
N TYR A 135 7.10 -0.48 10.60
CA TYR A 135 7.43 -1.82 11.08
C TYR A 135 7.08 -2.87 10.03
N LEU A 136 7.92 -3.90 9.92
CA LEU A 136 7.66 -5.00 8.99
C LEU A 136 6.36 -5.70 9.36
N CYS A 137 5.38 -5.59 8.48
CA CYS A 137 4.10 -6.29 8.58
C CYS A 137 4.16 -7.57 7.74
N TYR A 138 4.55 -8.69 8.36
CA TYR A 138 4.63 -9.98 7.67
C TYR A 138 3.23 -10.49 7.32
N PHE A 139 2.88 -10.54 6.03
CA PHE A 139 1.51 -10.82 5.59
C PHE A 139 0.93 -12.16 6.11
N PRO A 140 1.66 -13.29 6.11
CA PRO A 140 1.14 -14.54 6.67
C PRO A 140 0.81 -14.45 8.17
N LEU A 141 1.48 -13.58 8.93
CA LEU A 141 1.12 -13.30 10.32
C LEU A 141 -0.16 -12.46 10.41
N LEU A 142 -0.27 -11.40 9.59
CA LEU A 142 -1.48 -10.59 9.51
C LEU A 142 -2.71 -11.44 9.15
N GLN A 143 -2.56 -12.32 8.15
CA GLN A 143 -3.62 -13.25 7.75
C GLN A 143 -4.06 -14.13 8.93
N LYS A 144 -3.12 -14.71 9.68
CA LYS A 144 -3.43 -15.53 10.86
C LYS A 144 -4.19 -14.75 11.93
N ILE A 145 -3.78 -13.51 12.23
CA ILE A 145 -4.47 -12.68 13.22
C ILE A 145 -5.91 -12.38 12.77
N LEU A 146 -6.13 -12.13 11.48
CA LEU A 146 -7.46 -11.90 10.92
C LEU A 146 -8.32 -13.17 10.93
N GLU A 147 -7.74 -14.33 10.64
CA GLU A 147 -8.42 -15.63 10.71
C GLU A 147 -8.87 -15.97 12.14
N GLU A 148 -8.04 -15.65 13.15
CA GLU A 148 -8.39 -15.82 14.58
C GLU A 148 -9.67 -15.08 14.98
N ILE A 149 -9.98 -13.95 14.31
CA ILE A 149 -11.18 -13.15 14.56
C ILE A 149 -12.28 -13.37 13.52
N GLY A 150 -12.19 -14.45 12.72
CA GLY A 150 -13.26 -14.92 11.85
C GLY A 150 -13.26 -14.33 10.43
N PHE A 151 -12.19 -13.66 10.00
CA PHE A 151 -12.03 -13.22 8.61
C PHE A 151 -11.43 -14.34 7.76
N GLN A 152 -11.67 -14.26 6.45
CA GLN A 152 -11.07 -15.12 5.45
C GLN A 152 -10.41 -14.24 4.39
N LEU A 153 -9.20 -14.61 3.98
CA LEU A 153 -8.51 -13.95 2.88
C LEU A 153 -9.29 -14.16 1.57
N ILE A 154 -9.59 -13.07 0.86
CA ILE A 154 -10.20 -13.13 -0.48
C ILE A 154 -9.10 -13.10 -1.56
N TYR A 155 -8.20 -12.13 -1.50
CA TYR A 155 -7.01 -12.05 -2.34
C TYR A 155 -5.94 -11.18 -1.70
N GLU A 156 -4.70 -11.37 -2.14
CA GLU A 156 -3.54 -10.53 -1.91
C GLU A 156 -2.84 -10.34 -3.26
N TYR A 157 -2.43 -9.11 -3.57
CA TYR A 157 -1.64 -8.81 -4.76
C TYR A 157 -0.55 -7.81 -4.39
N ASP A 158 0.64 -7.99 -4.96
CA ASP A 158 1.59 -6.90 -5.11
C ASP A 158 1.03 -5.87 -6.10
N PHE A 159 1.44 -4.61 -5.99
CA PHE A 159 0.89 -3.51 -6.81
C PHE A 159 0.96 -3.78 -8.33
N PRO A 160 2.08 -4.27 -8.90
CA PRO A 160 2.14 -4.59 -10.33
C PRO A 160 1.11 -5.66 -10.74
N ASP A 161 0.94 -6.69 -9.91
CA ASP A 161 -0.01 -7.77 -10.18
C ASP A 161 -1.46 -7.29 -10.04
N ALA A 162 -1.74 -6.42 -9.07
CA ALA A 162 -3.04 -5.80 -8.90
C ALA A 162 -3.43 -4.99 -10.15
N ILE A 163 -2.52 -4.14 -10.65
CA ILE A 163 -2.75 -3.34 -11.87
C ILE A 163 -3.02 -4.25 -13.08
N ASN A 164 -2.20 -5.29 -13.26
CA ASN A 164 -2.38 -6.25 -14.35
C ASN A 164 -3.72 -6.98 -14.25
N ASN A 165 -4.13 -7.39 -13.04
CA ASN A 165 -5.41 -8.04 -12.80
C ASN A 165 -6.59 -7.11 -13.14
N TYR A 166 -6.58 -5.87 -12.65
CA TYR A 166 -7.65 -4.91 -12.92
C TYR A 166 -7.75 -4.52 -14.40
N LEU A 167 -6.61 -4.36 -15.08
CA LEU A 167 -6.57 -4.13 -16.53
C LEU A 167 -7.21 -5.28 -17.30
N LYS A 168 -6.94 -6.53 -16.88
CA LYS A 168 -7.51 -7.72 -17.51
C LYS A 168 -9.00 -7.88 -17.24
N GLU A 169 -9.45 -7.64 -16.00
CA GLU A 169 -10.84 -7.85 -15.59
C GLU A 169 -11.79 -6.75 -16.07
N ARG A 170 -11.36 -5.48 -16.03
CA ARG A 170 -12.21 -4.32 -16.38
C ARG A 170 -11.96 -3.80 -17.79
N GLY A 171 -10.88 -4.23 -18.44
CA GLY A 171 -10.53 -3.85 -19.81
C GLY A 171 -10.46 -2.34 -19.98
N ASN A 172 -11.17 -1.83 -21.00
CA ASN A 172 -11.15 -0.41 -21.37
C ASN A 172 -11.60 0.52 -20.24
N GLU A 173 -12.47 0.08 -19.33
CA GLU A 173 -12.91 0.94 -18.22
C GLU A 173 -11.75 1.28 -17.27
N ALA A 174 -10.89 0.30 -16.94
CA ALA A 174 -9.70 0.54 -16.11
C ALA A 174 -8.67 1.40 -16.85
N ILE A 175 -8.48 1.17 -18.15
CA ILE A 175 -7.58 1.98 -18.98
C ILE A 175 -8.04 3.44 -19.00
N ASP A 176 -9.32 3.68 -19.30
CA ASP A 176 -9.91 5.03 -19.33
C ASP A 176 -9.78 5.74 -17.98
N LEU A 177 -9.98 5.01 -16.87
CA LEU A 177 -9.83 5.58 -15.53
C LEU A 177 -8.38 5.96 -15.24
N MET A 178 -7.42 5.08 -15.52
CA MET A 178 -5.99 5.37 -15.30
C MET A 178 -5.51 6.56 -16.13
N GLN A 179 -5.98 6.67 -17.39
CA GLN A 179 -5.69 7.84 -18.23
C GLN A 179 -6.29 9.12 -17.66
N ARG A 180 -7.54 9.09 -17.16
CA ARG A 180 -8.18 10.27 -16.56
C ARG A 180 -7.54 10.70 -15.25
N MET A 181 -6.97 9.74 -14.50
CA MET A 181 -6.25 9.99 -13.27
C MET A 181 -4.79 10.43 -13.50
N ASP A 182 -4.32 10.40 -14.75
CA ASP A 182 -2.91 10.62 -15.09
C ASP A 182 -1.99 9.67 -14.29
N ALA A 183 -2.42 8.42 -14.13
CA ALA A 183 -1.76 7.44 -13.27
C ALA A 183 -0.47 6.88 -13.87
N LEU A 184 -0.24 7.09 -15.17
CA LEU A 184 0.84 6.52 -15.95
C LEU A 184 1.49 7.61 -16.81
N GLU A 185 2.81 7.57 -16.93
CA GLU A 185 3.55 8.50 -17.78
C GLU A 185 3.55 8.02 -19.23
N ILE A 186 3.32 8.94 -20.17
CA ILE A 186 3.30 8.62 -21.59
C ILE A 186 4.68 8.90 -22.17
N LEU A 187 5.39 7.83 -22.55
CA LEU A 187 6.62 7.95 -23.31
C LEU A 187 6.30 8.12 -24.80
N ASP A 188 6.50 9.34 -25.30
CA ASP A 188 6.33 9.73 -26.71
C ASP A 188 7.69 10.01 -27.34
N LYS A 189 8.01 9.34 -28.46
CA LYS A 189 9.26 9.52 -29.22
C LYS A 189 9.51 10.98 -29.62
N ASN A 190 8.46 11.80 -29.73
CA ASN A 190 8.59 13.22 -30.06
C ASN A 190 8.81 14.12 -28.83
N LYS A 191 8.49 13.64 -27.63
CA LYS A 191 8.66 14.40 -26.37
C LYS A 191 9.97 14.09 -25.66
N PHE A 192 10.48 12.86 -25.80
CA PHE A 192 11.72 12.42 -25.18
C PHE A 192 12.79 12.24 -26.25
N SER A 193 13.65 13.25 -26.43
CA SER A 193 14.77 13.19 -27.37
C SER A 193 15.82 12.15 -26.96
N GLU A 194 16.03 11.98 -25.65
CA GLU A 194 16.90 10.96 -25.04
C GLU A 194 16.29 10.55 -23.68
N PRO A 195 15.36 9.58 -23.64
CA PRO A 195 14.81 9.10 -22.37
C PRO A 195 15.89 8.37 -21.56
N ASP A 196 15.88 8.58 -20.24
CA ASP A 196 16.77 7.91 -19.29
C ASP A 196 16.60 6.38 -19.42
N GLU A 197 17.64 5.68 -19.92
CA GLU A 197 17.58 4.22 -20.12
C GLU A 197 17.52 3.45 -18.79
N GLU A 198 17.96 4.04 -17.68
CA GLU A 198 17.88 3.45 -16.35
C GLU A 198 16.43 3.49 -15.83
N GLU A 199 15.73 4.59 -16.05
CA GLU A 199 14.35 4.79 -15.58
C GLU A 199 13.30 4.21 -16.54
N PHE A 200 13.51 4.34 -17.86
CA PHE A 200 12.55 3.97 -18.90
C PHE A 200 12.97 2.76 -19.75
N GLY A 201 14.04 2.05 -19.37
CA GLY A 201 14.61 0.93 -20.13
C GLY A 201 13.57 -0.06 -20.71
N PRO A 202 12.68 -0.66 -19.89
CA PRO A 202 11.66 -1.59 -20.38
C PRO A 202 10.73 -0.99 -21.44
N ALA A 203 10.39 0.28 -21.30
CA ALA A 203 9.55 1.02 -22.23
C ALA A 203 10.23 1.27 -23.57
N ILE A 204 11.50 1.68 -23.49
CA ILE A 204 12.35 1.95 -24.64
C ILE A 204 12.53 0.67 -25.44
N THR A 205 12.78 -0.46 -24.77
CA THR A 205 12.85 -1.78 -25.42
C THR A 205 11.54 -2.11 -26.13
N LYS A 206 10.39 -1.88 -25.47
CA LYS A 206 9.07 -2.12 -26.09
C LYS A 206 8.84 -1.23 -27.31
N LEU A 207 9.12 0.07 -27.23
CA LEU A 207 9.05 1.04 -28.34
C LEU A 207 10.01 0.76 -29.50
N LYS A 208 11.16 0.15 -29.23
CA LYS A 208 12.13 -0.28 -30.25
C LYS A 208 11.72 -1.60 -30.91
N SER A 209 11.08 -2.50 -30.16
CA SER A 209 10.65 -3.82 -30.63
C SER A 209 9.30 -3.83 -31.37
N GLY A 210 8.37 -2.93 -31.01
CA GLY A 210 7.12 -2.71 -31.70
C GLY A 210 7.22 -1.51 -32.64
N ASN A 211 6.57 -1.56 -33.81
CA ASN A 211 6.36 -0.40 -34.69
C ASN A 211 5.39 0.63 -34.05
N GLU A 212 5.46 0.84 -32.73
CA GLU A 212 4.57 1.69 -31.96
C GLU A 212 5.20 3.08 -31.76
N GLU A 213 4.39 4.13 -31.91
CA GLU A 213 4.82 5.52 -31.73
C GLU A 213 4.80 5.97 -30.25
N ARG A 214 4.06 5.26 -29.38
CA ARG A 214 3.84 5.61 -27.97
C ARG A 214 3.67 4.38 -27.09
N VAL A 215 4.20 4.42 -25.87
CA VAL A 215 3.98 3.42 -24.81
C VAL A 215 3.57 4.11 -23.51
N ILE A 216 2.56 3.57 -22.83
CA ILE A 216 2.07 4.05 -21.53
C ILE A 216 2.79 3.26 -20.43
N LEU A 217 3.33 3.96 -19.43
CA LEU A 217 4.21 3.38 -18.42
C LEU A 217 3.77 3.64 -16.99
N ASP A 218 3.94 2.62 -16.16
CA ASP A 218 3.96 2.78 -14.72
C ASP A 218 5.39 3.17 -14.29
N ARG A 219 5.54 4.34 -13.68
CA ARG A 219 6.81 4.85 -13.13
C ARG A 219 7.48 3.87 -12.18
N TYR A 220 6.72 2.98 -11.56
CA TYR A 220 7.19 2.06 -10.53
C TYR A 220 7.46 0.64 -11.03
N SER A 221 7.30 0.38 -12.33
CA SER A 221 7.61 -0.93 -12.92
C SER A 221 9.12 -1.15 -13.16
N SER A 222 9.90 -0.07 -13.29
CA SER A 222 11.36 -0.10 -13.41
C SER A 222 12.07 0.10 -12.07
N VAL A 223 11.41 0.70 -11.11
CA VAL A 223 11.89 0.86 -9.73
C VAL A 223 11.32 -0.28 -8.93
N GLY A 224 12.02 -1.42 -8.90
CA GLY A 224 11.59 -2.57 -8.10
C GLY A 224 11.28 -2.14 -6.65
N PHE A 225 10.00 -2.20 -6.30
CA PHE A 225 9.49 -2.21 -4.94
C PHE A 225 9.00 -3.62 -4.63
#